data_AF-S8FKG6-F1
#
_entry.id   AF-S8FKG6-F1
#
_cell.length_a   1.000
_cell.length_b   1.000
_cell.length_c   1.000
_cell.angle_alpha   90.00
_cell.angle_beta   90.00
_cell.angle_gamma   90.00
#
_symmetry.space_group_name_H-M   'P 1'
#
loop_
_entity.id
_entity.type
_entity.pdbx_description
1 polymer ?
#
loop_
_entity_poly.entity_id
_entity_poly.type
_entity_poly.pdbx_seq_one_letter_code
_entity_poly.pdbx_strand_id
1 'polypeptide(L)'
;MIKEAKLSPTETKITFKSIDSSKENVRIQHTASLIAGDEKYAIQRVEGISTADFEPFSDVTNMEFSLYFEPLPLIVEEFDFKEGRNDWQILGVSLEP
;
A
#
# COMPACT_ATOMS: atom_id res chain seq x y z
N MET A 1 1.38 -2.05 -9.49
CA MET A 1 2.78 -1.70 -9.13
C MET A 1 2.78 -0.47 -8.24
N ILE A 2 3.78 -0.31 -7.36
CA ILE A 2 3.95 0.95 -6.62
C ILE A 2 4.31 2.04 -7.63
N LYS A 3 3.60 3.16 -7.55
CA LYS A 3 3.88 4.36 -8.32
C LYS A 3 4.77 5.33 -7.53
N GLU A 4 4.51 5.44 -6.23
CA GLU A 4 5.18 6.40 -5.35
C GLU A 4 5.08 5.95 -3.89
N ALA A 5 6.10 6.23 -3.10
CA ALA A 5 6.05 6.18 -1.64
C ALA A 5 6.55 7.52 -1.07
N LYS A 6 5.81 8.10 -0.12
CA LYS A 6 6.08 9.39 0.49
C LYS A 6 6.03 9.30 2.00
N LEU A 7 7.11 9.74 2.63
CA LEU A 7 7.20 9.85 4.09
C LEU A 7 6.76 11.26 4.53
N SER A 8 6.10 11.31 5.68
CA SER A 8 5.81 12.56 6.38
C SER A 8 5.88 12.33 7.89
N PRO A 9 5.96 13.39 8.70
CA PRO A 9 5.96 13.25 10.17
C PRO A 9 4.69 12.63 10.75
N THR A 10 3.59 12.57 9.99
CA THR A 10 2.27 12.15 10.48
C THR A 10 1.78 10.83 9.90
N GLU A 11 2.16 10.52 8.66
CA GLU A 11 1.79 9.30 7.96
C GLU A 11 2.80 8.94 6.85
N THR A 12 2.95 7.65 6.54
CA THR A 12 3.59 7.20 5.31
C THR A 12 2.52 6.85 4.28
N LYS A 13 2.60 7.47 3.10
CA LYS A 13 1.69 7.23 1.98
C LYS A 13 2.35 6.36 0.93
N ILE A 14 1.68 5.30 0.49
CA ILE A 14 2.06 4.51 -0.69
C ILE A 14 0.97 4.60 -1.74
N THR A 15 1.33 5.06 -2.93
CA THR A 15 0.44 5.16 -4.09
C THR A 15 0.71 3.98 -5.02
N PHE A 16 -0.34 3.23 -5.33
CA PHE A 16 -0.29 2.11 -6.27
C PHE A 16 -0.99 2.49 -7.57
N LYS A 17 -0.42 2.06 -8.70
CA LYS A 17 -1.07 2.10 -10.01
C LYS A 17 -1.25 0.68 -10.53
N SER A 18 -2.49 0.28 -10.81
CA SER A 18 -2.79 -0.96 -11.55
C SER A 18 -2.75 -0.69 -13.05
N ILE A 19 -2.04 -1.55 -13.78
CA ILE A 19 -1.91 -1.49 -15.25
C ILE A 19 -2.77 -2.57 -15.92
N ASP A 20 -3.23 -3.58 -15.17
CA ASP A 20 -3.92 -4.73 -15.74
C ASP A 20 -5.44 -4.66 -15.51
N SER A 21 -6.19 -4.89 -16.58
CA SER A 21 -7.65 -4.85 -16.67
C SER A 21 -8.28 -6.24 -16.57
N SER A 22 -7.52 -7.26 -16.16
CA SER A 22 -8.14 -8.49 -15.68
C SER A 22 -8.93 -8.15 -14.43
N LYS A 23 -10.17 -8.66 -14.35
CA LYS A 23 -11.22 -8.32 -13.38
C LYS A 23 -10.91 -8.78 -11.95
N GLU A 24 -9.67 -8.58 -11.50
CA GLU A 24 -9.22 -8.97 -10.18
C GLU A 24 -9.58 -7.86 -9.19
N ASN A 25 -10.40 -8.23 -8.21
CA ASN A 25 -10.83 -7.31 -7.17
C ASN A 25 -9.64 -7.01 -6.26
N VAL A 26 -9.19 -5.75 -6.23
CA VAL A 26 -8.15 -5.32 -5.29
C VAL A 26 -8.77 -5.15 -3.91
N ARG A 27 -8.38 -5.99 -2.96
CA ARG A 27 -8.74 -5.88 -1.55
C ARG A 27 -7.48 -5.60 -0.72
N ILE A 28 -7.57 -4.65 0.20
CA ILE A 28 -6.53 -4.39 1.19
C ILE A 28 -7.08 -4.69 2.58
N GLN A 29 -6.41 -5.58 3.30
CA GLN A 29 -6.74 -5.94 4.66
C GLN A 29 -6.37 -4.80 5.61
N HIS A 30 -7.21 -4.59 6.63
CA HIS A 30 -6.91 -3.68 7.74
C HIS A 30 -5.68 -4.12 8.58
N THR A 31 -5.16 -5.33 8.33
CA THR A 31 -3.92 -5.84 8.92
C THR A 31 -2.68 -5.58 8.07
N ALA A 32 -2.82 -4.91 6.92
CA ALA A 32 -1.69 -4.50 6.11
C ALA A 32 -0.72 -3.61 6.90
N SER A 33 0.56 -3.72 6.58
CA SER A 33 1.61 -3.03 7.33
C SER A 33 2.86 -2.78 6.51
N LEU A 34 3.63 -1.79 6.93
CA LEU A 34 5.01 -1.62 6.50
C LEU A 34 5.96 -2.25 7.52
N ILE A 35 7.07 -2.78 7.04
CA ILE A 35 8.15 -3.30 7.87
C ILE A 35 9.43 -2.55 7.51
N ALA A 36 10.05 -1.89 8.49
CA ALA A 36 11.34 -1.24 8.32
C ALA A 36 12.27 -1.68 9.45
N GLY A 37 13.34 -2.41 9.11
CA GLY A 37 14.13 -3.13 10.11
C GLY A 37 13.27 -4.14 10.87
N ASP A 38 13.25 -4.03 12.20
CA ASP A 38 12.48 -4.90 13.10
C ASP A 38 11.11 -4.31 13.49
N GLU A 39 10.77 -3.11 13.01
CA GLU A 39 9.54 -2.41 13.36
C GLU A 39 8.42 -2.62 12.35
N LYS A 40 7.18 -2.65 12.86
CA LYS A 40 5.95 -2.81 12.08
C LYS A 40 5.07 -1.58 12.23
N TYR A 41 4.65 -1.01 11.11
CA TYR A 41 3.85 0.21 11.02
C TYR A 41 2.47 -0.11 10.46
N ALA A 42 1.42 0.15 11.23
CA ALA A 42 0.06 -0.26 10.92
C ALA A 42 -0.59 0.64 9.86
N ILE A 43 -1.48 0.06 9.05
CA ILE A 43 -2.34 0.83 8.15
C ILE A 43 -3.36 1.65 8.96
N GLN A 44 -3.52 2.92 8.61
CA GLN A 44 -4.45 3.85 9.23
C GLN A 44 -5.72 3.99 8.38
N ARG A 45 -5.55 4.10 7.05
CA ARG A 45 -6.66 4.33 6.12
C ARG A 45 -6.28 4.00 4.68
N VAL A 46 -7.31 3.92 3.84
CA VAL A 46 -7.23 3.60 2.41
C VAL A 46 -8.05 4.61 1.63
N GLU A 47 -7.54 5.05 0.48
CA GLU A 47 -8.26 5.92 -0.46
C GLU A 47 -8.25 5.34 -1.88
N GLY A 48 -9.32 5.57 -2.63
CA GLY A 48 -9.46 5.11 -4.01
C GLY A 48 -9.98 3.67 -4.17
N ILE A 49 -10.16 2.94 -3.05
CA ILE A 49 -10.82 1.63 -3.01
C ILE A 49 -11.70 1.46 -1.77
N SER A 50 -12.73 0.62 -1.92
CA SER A 50 -13.52 0.13 -0.79
C SER A 50 -12.73 -0.90 0.02
N THR A 51 -12.78 -0.78 1.35
CA THR A 51 -12.23 -1.77 2.29
C THR A 51 -13.31 -2.70 2.85
N ALA A 52 -14.59 -2.40 2.59
CA ALA A 52 -15.71 -3.00 3.28
C ALA A 52 -16.26 -4.26 2.59
N ASP A 53 -16.21 -4.37 1.26
CA ASP A 53 -16.80 -5.50 0.53
C ASP A 53 -16.14 -5.72 -0.85
N PHE A 54 -16.29 -6.93 -1.38
CA PHE A 54 -15.93 -7.28 -2.76
C PHE A 54 -16.80 -6.49 -3.73
N GLU A 55 -16.38 -5.29 -4.09
CA GLU A 55 -16.99 -4.61 -5.22
C GLU A 55 -16.48 -5.28 -6.51
N PRO A 56 -17.37 -5.84 -7.36
CA PRO A 56 -16.96 -6.28 -8.68
C PRO A 56 -16.50 -5.05 -9.45
N PHE A 57 -15.19 -4.92 -9.66
CA PHE A 57 -14.62 -3.79 -10.37
C PHE A 57 -15.11 -3.79 -11.82
N SER A 58 -15.97 -2.82 -12.16
CA SER A 58 -16.39 -2.58 -13.54
C SER A 58 -15.28 -1.84 -14.29
N ASP A 59 -14.64 -2.53 -15.25
CA ASP A 59 -13.71 -2.02 -16.27
C ASP A 59 -12.79 -0.87 -15.81
N VAL A 60 -11.86 -1.15 -14.90
CA VAL A 60 -10.85 -0.16 -14.49
C VAL A 60 -9.55 -0.39 -15.26
N THR A 61 -9.45 0.22 -16.43
CA THR A 61 -8.15 0.46 -17.06
C THR A 61 -7.50 1.66 -16.38
N ASN A 62 -6.32 1.49 -15.76
CA ASN A 62 -5.56 2.52 -15.02
C ASN A 62 -6.19 2.97 -13.68
N MET A 63 -6.20 2.06 -12.71
CA MET A 63 -6.62 2.39 -11.35
C MET A 63 -5.46 2.95 -10.52
N GLU A 64 -5.73 3.97 -9.70
CA GLU A 64 -4.80 4.50 -8.72
C GLU A 64 -5.45 4.53 -7.34
N PHE A 65 -4.77 3.95 -6.34
CA PHE A 65 -5.24 3.95 -4.96
C PHE A 65 -4.07 4.24 -4.02
N SER A 66 -4.38 4.73 -2.82
CA SER A 66 -3.39 5.13 -1.83
C SER A 66 -3.64 4.44 -0.49
N LEU A 67 -2.56 3.94 0.10
CA LEU A 67 -2.55 3.35 1.43
C LEU A 67 -1.77 4.27 2.36
N TYR A 68 -2.30 4.48 3.56
CA TYR A 68 -1.74 5.38 4.55
C TYR A 68 -1.44 4.60 5.81
N PHE A 69 -0.20 4.69 6.27
CA PHE A 69 0.33 3.97 7.42
C PHE A 69 0.84 4.94 8.48
N GLU A 70 1.06 4.40 9.68
CA GLU A 70 1.87 5.07 10.70
C GLU A 70 3.21 5.57 10.09
N PRO A 71 3.72 6.73 10.56
CA PRO A 71 4.87 7.36 9.94
C PRO A 71 6.12 6.51 10.12
N LEU A 72 6.79 6.21 9.00
CA LEU A 72 8.16 5.71 9.03
C LEU A 72 9.12 6.83 9.46
N PRO A 73 10.21 6.52 10.17
CA PRO A 73 11.28 7.49 10.42
C PRO A 73 11.78 8.07 9.10
N LEU A 74 11.97 9.39 9.04
CA LEU A 74 12.42 10.10 7.82
C LEU A 74 13.82 9.70 7.33
N ILE A 75 14.53 8.89 8.12
CA ILE A 75 15.85 8.34 7.80
C ILE A 75 15.77 6.95 7.12
N VAL A 76 14.58 6.36 7.03
CA VAL A 76 14.41 5.06 6.35
C VAL A 76 14.68 5.24 4.86
N GLU A 77 15.51 4.38 4.31
CA GLU A 77 15.83 4.35 2.86
C GLU A 77 15.01 3.27 2.12
N GLU A 78 14.66 2.20 2.83
CA GLU A 78 13.97 1.02 2.29
C GLU A 78 13.03 0.40 3.34
N PHE A 79 11.90 -0.13 2.89
CA PHE A 79 10.94 -0.87 3.71
C PHE A 79 10.21 -1.94 2.89
N ASP A 80 9.58 -2.90 3.57
CA ASP A 80 8.71 -3.89 2.96
C ASP A 80 7.23 -3.53 3.15
N PHE A 81 6.40 -3.83 2.16
CA PHE A 81 4.95 -3.81 2.27
C PHE A 81 4.41 -5.24 2.42
N LYS A 82 3.55 -5.46 3.42
CA LYS A 82 2.89 -6.73 3.67
C LYS A 82 1.36 -6.58 3.70
N GLU A 83 0.69 -7.27 2.77
CA GLU A 83 -0.77 -7.37 2.67
C GLU A 83 -1.25 -8.47 3.65
N GLY A 84 -1.43 -8.09 4.91
CA GLY A 84 -2.01 -8.96 5.92
C GLY A 84 -1.20 -10.21 6.24
N ARG A 85 -1.89 -11.33 6.54
CA ARG A 85 -1.22 -12.51 7.10
C ARG A 85 -0.41 -13.29 6.08
N ASN A 86 -0.83 -13.46 4.82
CA ASN A 86 -0.16 -14.38 3.89
C ASN A 86 -0.41 -14.15 2.38
N ASP A 87 -1.08 -13.08 1.95
CA ASP A 87 -1.61 -13.03 0.58
C ASP A 87 -0.64 -12.37 -0.41
N TRP A 88 -0.02 -11.24 -0.05
CA TRP A 88 0.87 -10.49 -0.94
C TRP A 88 1.96 -9.74 -0.16
N GLN A 89 3.18 -9.69 -0.69
CA GLN A 89 4.27 -8.85 -0.17
C GLN A 89 5.02 -8.16 -1.31
N ILE A 90 5.47 -6.93 -1.08
CA ILE A 90 6.47 -6.24 -1.91
C ILE A 90 7.65 -5.99 -1.01
N LEU A 91 8.79 -6.56 -1.38
CA LEU A 91 10.02 -6.46 -0.61
C LEU A 91 10.92 -5.38 -1.23
N GLY A 92 11.66 -4.68 -0.38
CA GLY A 92 12.66 -3.71 -0.78
C GLY A 92 12.10 -2.51 -1.53
N VAL A 93 11.04 -1.90 -1.01
CA VAL A 93 10.51 -0.65 -1.56
C VAL A 93 11.47 0.49 -1.22
N SER A 94 12.29 0.87 -2.18
CA SER A 94 13.17 2.03 -2.06
C SER A 94 12.38 3.32 -2.24
N LEU A 95 12.69 4.31 -1.42
CA LEU A 95 12.21 5.67 -1.61
C LEU A 95 13.11 6.32 -2.67
N GLU A 96 12.54 6.66 -3.84
CA GLU A 96 13.32 7.43 -4.83
C GLU A 96 13.76 8.77 -4.18
N PRO A 97 15.01 9.21 -4.45
CA PRO A 97 15.57 10.43 -3.88
C PRO A 97 14.88 11.72 -4.36
#